data_AF-A0A937QUE4-F1
#
_entry.id   AF-A0A937QUE4-F1
#
_cell.length_a   1.000
_cell.length_b   1.000
_cell.length_c   1.000
_cell.angle_alpha   90.00
_cell.angle_beta   90.00
_cell.angle_gamma   90.00
#
_symmetry.space_group_name_H-M   'P 1'
#
loop_
_entity.id
_entity.type
_entity.pdbx_description
1 polymer ?
#
loop_
_entity_poly.entity_id
_entity_poly.type
_entity_poly.pdbx_seq_one_letter_code
_entity_poly.pdbx_strand_id
1 'polypeptide(L)'
;MSNGQLEFGEVRMSLQNGGKQPERAERISRLVFERLQQMLERERQHLGSSQVIDHLEVPSVDVSLETMDDQTIAGECAEAIYRSLLRRQ
;
A
#
# COMPACT_ATOMS: atom_id res chain seq x y z
N MET A 1 2.09 -0.04 27.52
CA MET A 1 2.56 0.46 26.20
C MET A 1 1.80 -0.32 25.16
N SER A 2 0.74 0.27 24.59
CA SER A 2 -0.05 -0.36 23.53
C SER A 2 0.75 -0.32 22.24
N ASN A 3 1.42 -1.42 21.90
CA ASN A 3 1.94 -1.62 20.56
C ASN A 3 0.74 -1.65 19.61
N GLY A 4 0.55 -0.58 18.82
CA GLY A 4 -0.50 -0.55 17.81
C GLY A 4 -0.37 -1.78 16.91
N GLN A 5 -1.43 -2.59 16.83
CA GLN A 5 -1.52 -3.71 15.92
C GLN A 5 -2.37 -3.26 14.74
N LEU A 6 -1.83 -3.38 13.53
CA LEU A 6 -2.51 -3.00 12.30
C LEU A 6 -2.78 -4.29 11.53
N GLU A 7 -4.05 -4.60 11.35
CA GLU A 7 -4.53 -5.83 10.72
C GLU A 7 -5.24 -5.46 9.41
N PHE A 8 -4.81 -6.08 8.31
CA PHE A 8 -5.46 -5.93 7.01
C PHE A 8 -6.25 -7.21 6.72
N GLY A 9 -7.58 -7.10 6.62
CA GLY A 9 -8.43 -8.25 6.29
C GLY A 9 -8.29 -8.70 4.83
N GLU A 10 -8.32 -7.75 3.89
CA GLU A 10 -8.17 -8.01 2.45
C GLU A 10 -7.68 -6.74 1.74
N VAL A 11 -6.74 -6.86 0.80
CA VAL A 11 -6.40 -5.78 -0.14
C VAL A 11 -6.59 -6.30 -1.55
N ARG A 12 -7.42 -5.62 -2.33
CA ARG A 12 -7.63 -5.90 -3.74
C ARG A 12 -6.93 -4.85 -4.57
N MET A 13 -6.02 -5.27 -5.44
CA MET A 13 -5.36 -4.41 -6.41
C MET A 13 -5.82 -4.82 -7.81
N SER A 14 -6.26 -3.85 -8.59
CA SER A 14 -6.68 -4.04 -9.98
C SER A 14 -5.83 -3.15 -10.89
N LEU A 15 -5.09 -3.75 -11.82
CA LEU A 15 -4.33 -3.02 -12.83
C LEU A 15 -5.18 -2.89 -14.09
N GLN A 16 -5.74 -1.71 -14.32
CA GLN A 16 -6.39 -1.40 -15.59
C GLN A 16 -5.33 -1.19 -16.66
N ASN A 17 -5.55 -1.72 -17.87
CA ASN A 17 -4.66 -1.69 -19.04
C ASN A 17 -3.38 -2.56 -18.98
N GLY A 18 -3.09 -3.25 -17.87
CA GLY A 18 -1.92 -4.11 -17.69
C GLY A 18 -2.12 -5.59 -18.01
N GLY A 19 -3.21 -5.97 -18.69
CA GLY A 19 -3.71 -7.36 -18.82
C GLY A 19 -2.80 -8.39 -19.50
N LYS A 20 -1.52 -8.07 -19.74
CA LYS A 20 -0.53 -8.96 -20.38
C LYS A 20 0.53 -9.51 -19.41
N GLN A 21 0.57 -9.11 -18.13
CA GLN A 21 1.66 -9.49 -17.21
C GLN A 21 1.18 -9.81 -15.77
N PRO A 22 0.41 -10.90 -15.57
CA PRO A 22 -0.15 -11.26 -14.26
C PRO A 22 0.93 -11.52 -13.19
N GLU A 23 2.04 -12.15 -13.55
CA GLU A 23 3.13 -12.41 -12.59
C GLU A 23 3.79 -11.12 -12.09
N ARG A 24 3.94 -10.14 -12.98
CA ARG A 24 4.51 -8.84 -12.62
C ARG A 24 3.55 -8.05 -11.73
N ALA A 25 2.26 -8.10 -12.05
CA ALA A 25 1.21 -7.54 -11.21
C ALA A 25 1.26 -8.10 -9.78
N GLU A 26 1.42 -9.41 -9.64
CA GLU A 26 1.56 -10.05 -8.33
C GLU A 26 2.83 -9.58 -7.59
N ARG A 27 3.98 -9.55 -8.28
CA ARG A 27 5.23 -9.04 -7.69
C ARG A 27 5.11 -7.60 -7.21
N ILE A 28 4.57 -6.71 -8.05
CA ILE A 28 4.33 -5.32 -7.68
C ILE A 28 3.42 -5.25 -6.45
N SER A 29 2.34 -6.03 -6.42
CA SER A 29 1.42 -6.07 -5.28
C SER A 29 2.14 -6.48 -3.99
N ARG A 30 2.98 -7.51 -4.04
CA ARG A 30 3.78 -7.95 -2.88
C ARG A 30 4.74 -6.85 -2.41
N LEU A 31 5.43 -6.20 -3.32
CA LEU A 31 6.35 -5.10 -3.00
C LEU A 31 5.63 -3.89 -2.40
N VAL A 32 4.41 -3.58 -2.86
CA VAL A 32 3.57 -2.51 -2.27
C VAL A 32 3.29 -2.82 -0.81
N PHE A 33 2.89 -4.06 -0.50
CA PHE A 33 2.63 -4.49 0.86
C PHE A 33 3.88 -4.42 1.75
N GLU A 34 5.00 -4.95 1.29
CA GLU A 34 6.26 -4.92 2.04
C GLU A 34 6.68 -3.48 2.38
N ARG A 35 6.58 -2.57 1.40
CA ARG A 35 6.89 -1.15 1.61
C ARG A 35 5.91 -0.49 2.57
N LEU A 36 4.62 -0.74 2.42
CA LEU A 36 3.59 -0.20 3.31
C LEU A 36 3.82 -0.66 4.76
N GLN A 37 4.13 -1.93 4.98
CA GLN A 37 4.46 -2.45 6.30
C GLN A 37 5.67 -1.72 6.90
N GLN A 38 6.75 -1.54 6.14
CA GLN A 38 7.93 -0.79 6.60
C GLN A 38 7.60 0.66 6.97
N MET A 39 6.73 1.32 6.21
CA MET A 39 6.29 2.70 6.49
C MET A 39 5.47 2.76 7.78
N LEU A 40 4.52 1.82 7.97
CA LEU A 40 3.67 1.78 9.16
C LEU A 40 4.44 1.35 10.42
N GLU A 41 5.42 0.46 10.30
CA GLU A 41 6.28 0.05 11.42
C GLU A 41 7.12 1.21 11.96
N ARG A 42 7.64 2.07 11.07
CA ARG A 42 8.37 3.28 11.46
C ARG A 42 7.50 4.23 12.27
N GLU A 43 6.22 4.32 11.90
CA GLU A 43 5.25 5.24 12.51
C GLU A 43 4.50 4.63 13.68
N ARG A 44 4.66 3.33 13.93
CA ARG A 44 4.03 2.61 15.04
C ARG A 44 4.40 3.18 16.40
N GLN A 45 5.52 3.90 16.50
CA GLN A 45 5.92 4.64 17.71
C GLN A 45 5.10 5.91 17.93
N HIS A 46 4.49 6.47 16.88
CA HIS A 46 3.68 7.68 16.90
C HIS A 46 2.16 7.41 16.84
N LEU A 47 1.75 6.24 16.35
CA LEU A 47 0.36 5.77 16.35
C LEU A 47 -0.07 5.38 17.77
N GLY A 48 -0.47 6.38 18.56
CA GLY A 48 -0.82 6.23 19.98
C GLY A 48 -2.06 5.37 20.29
N SER A 49 -2.79 4.90 19.29
CA SER A 49 -3.96 4.02 19.47
C SER A 49 -4.09 3.00 18.35
N SER A 50 -4.55 1.80 18.69
CA SER A 50 -4.90 0.76 17.72
C SER A 50 -6.13 1.24 16.93
N GLN A 51 -5.99 1.42 15.62
CA GLN A 51 -7.09 1.81 14.74
C GLN A 51 -7.48 0.62 13.86
N VAL A 52 -8.79 0.37 13.77
CA VAL A 52 -9.37 -0.59 12.84
C VAL A 52 -9.95 0.21 11.67
N ILE A 53 -9.56 -0.14 10.45
CA ILE A 53 -10.04 0.50 9.22
C ILE A 53 -10.80 -0.55 8.42
N ASP A 54 -12.13 -0.50 8.51
CA ASP A 54 -13.00 -1.47 7.80
C ASP A 54 -12.91 -1.33 6.28
N HIS A 55 -12.76 -0.10 5.80
CA HIS A 55 -12.63 0.20 4.38
C HIS A 55 -11.78 1.45 4.14
N LEU A 56 -10.77 1.33 3.27
CA LEU A 56 -9.92 2.43 2.83
C LEU A 56 -10.09 2.64 1.33
N GLU A 57 -10.54 3.82 0.95
CA GLU A 57 -10.52 4.27 -0.44
C GLU A 57 -9.17 4.92 -0.73
N VAL A 58 -8.50 4.46 -1.78
CA VAL A 58 -7.18 4.94 -2.21
C VAL A 58 -7.33 5.44 -3.64
N PRO A 59 -6.85 6.66 -3.96
CA PRO A 59 -6.92 7.18 -5.31
C PRO A 59 -6.10 6.30 -6.27
N SER A 60 -6.49 6.29 -7.55
CA SER A 60 -5.71 5.63 -8.59
C SER A 60 -4.31 6.25 -8.68
N VAL A 61 -3.32 5.38 -8.89
CA VAL A 61 -1.93 5.79 -9.10
C VAL A 61 -1.60 5.53 -10.56
N ASP A 62 -1.27 6.61 -11.27
CA ASP A 62 -0.85 6.52 -12.67
C ASP A 62 0.59 6.03 -12.76
N VAL A 63 0.77 4.85 -13.35
CA VAL A 63 2.09 4.21 -13.49
C VAL A 63 2.30 3.71 -14.91
N SER A 64 3.54 3.78 -15.38
CA SER A 64 3.95 3.22 -16.67
C SER A 64 4.62 1.87 -16.45
N LEU A 65 3.93 0.80 -16.81
CA LEU A 65 4.52 -0.55 -16.78
C LEU A 65 5.68 -0.69 -17.78
N GLU A 66 5.77 0.15 -18.80
CA GLU A 66 6.83 0.05 -19.81
C GLU A 66 8.14 0.70 -19.37
N THR A 67 8.05 1.80 -18.63
CA THR A 67 9.21 2.66 -18.32
C THR A 67 9.58 2.68 -16.84
N MET A 68 8.70 2.23 -15.95
CA MET A 68 8.97 2.15 -14.51
C MET A 68 9.28 0.72 -14.10
N ASP A 69 10.26 0.58 -13.22
CA ASP A 69 10.56 -0.70 -12.57
C ASP A 69 9.55 -1.03 -11.45
N ASP A 70 9.48 -2.31 -11.08
CA ASP A 70 8.52 -2.82 -10.10
C ASP A 70 8.67 -2.15 -8.73
N GLN A 71 9.89 -1.74 -8.36
CA GLN A 71 10.19 -1.09 -7.09
C GLN A 71 9.64 0.34 -7.04
N THR A 72 9.80 1.08 -8.13
CA THR A 72 9.30 2.45 -8.27
C THR A 72 7.78 2.46 -8.24
N ILE A 73 7.15 1.60 -9.04
CA ILE A 73 5.69 1.42 -9.04
C ILE A 73 5.19 1.07 -7.65
N ALA A 74 5.86 0.13 -6.97
CA ALA A 74 5.47 -0.26 -5.63
C ALA A 74 5.62 0.87 -4.61
N GLY A 75 6.62 1.74 -4.77
CA GLY A 75 6.79 2.94 -3.96
C GLY A 75 5.63 3.92 -4.07
N GLU A 76 5.31 4.32 -5.30
CA GLU A 76 4.22 5.26 -5.59
C GLU A 76 2.88 4.75 -5.04
N CYS A 77 2.59 3.46 -5.25
CA CYS A 77 1.39 2.81 -4.73
C CYS A 77 1.37 2.75 -3.20
N ALA A 78 2.46 2.32 -2.55
CA ALA A 78 2.53 2.25 -1.09
C ALA A 78 2.37 3.64 -0.45
N GLU A 79 2.97 4.65 -1.06
CA GLU A 79 2.86 6.03 -0.59
C GLU A 79 1.43 6.58 -0.72
N ALA A 80 0.73 6.30 -1.83
CA ALA A 80 -0.66 6.69 -1.99
C ALA A 80 -1.57 6.05 -0.93
N ILE A 81 -1.38 4.77 -0.63
CA ILE A 81 -2.11 4.07 0.44
C ILE A 81 -1.80 4.71 1.79
N TYR A 82 -0.51 4.89 2.11
CA TYR A 82 -0.05 5.45 3.38
C TYR A 82 -0.58 6.87 3.61
N ARG A 83 -0.56 7.74 2.60
CA ARG A 83 -1.15 9.09 2.67
C ARG A 83 -2.67 9.03 2.90
N SER A 84 -3.36 8.06 2.30
CA SER A 84 -4.81 7.87 2.51
C SER A 84 -5.13 7.41 3.93
N LEU A 85 -4.27 6.56 4.51
CA LEU A 85 -4.35 6.17 5.93
C LEU A 85 -4.17 7.36 6.87
N LEU A 86 -3.16 8.20 6.63
CA LEU A 86 -2.88 9.35 7.49
C LEU A 86 -3.96 10.44 7.43
N ARG A 87 -4.61 10.66 6.28
CA ARG A 87 -5.68 11.68 6.14
C ARG A 87 -6.92 11.40 6.97
N ARG A 88 -7.06 10.20 7.55
CA ARG A 88 -8.19 9.83 8.43
C ARG A 88 -7.87 10.00 9.93
N GLN A 89 -6.68 10.48 10.28
CA GLN A 89 -6.32 10.87 11.64
C GLN A 89 -6.72 12.32 11.92
#